data_AF-A0A2T4VCN2-F1
#
_entry.id   AF-A0A2T4VCN2-F1
#
_cell.length_a   1.000
_cell.length_b   1.000
_cell.length_c   1.000
_cell.angle_alpha   90.00
_cell.angle_beta   90.00
_cell.angle_gamma   90.00
#
_symmetry.space_group_name_H-M   'P 1'
#
loop_
_entity.id
_entity.type
_entity.pdbx_description
1 polymer ?
#
loop_
_entity_poly.entity_id
_entity_poly.type
_entity_poly.pdbx_seq_one_letter_code
_entity_poly.pdbx_strand_id
1 'polypeptide(L)'
;MAVGYYHTLALKQDGTLWAWGSNFYGALGDGSTTSRPTLVQVLTQVSALAAGYHHSLALTQDGALWAWGHNSEGQLGDGTIGDRSTPVRVQWP
;
A
#
# COMPACT_ATOMS: atom_id res chain seq x y z
N MET A 1 12.23 -2.29 -2.80
CA MET A 1 11.13 -2.41 -3.80
C MET A 1 10.32 -3.64 -3.41
N ALA A 2 9.01 -3.59 -3.59
CA ALA A 2 8.12 -4.74 -3.43
C ALA A 2 7.21 -4.83 -4.67
N VAL A 3 6.87 -6.04 -5.09
CA VAL A 3 6.04 -6.29 -6.28
C VAL A 3 4.85 -7.14 -5.87
N GLY A 4 3.65 -6.66 -6.20
CA GLY A 4 2.45 -7.48 -6.15
C GLY A 4 2.22 -8.19 -7.47
N TYR A 5 0.99 -8.65 -7.72
CA TYR A 5 0.70 -9.41 -8.93
C TYR A 5 0.84 -8.56 -10.20
N TYR A 6 0.30 -7.33 -10.19
CA TYR A 6 0.35 -6.38 -11.30
C TYR A 6 0.64 -4.94 -10.88
N HIS A 7 1.07 -4.71 -9.64
CA HIS A 7 1.43 -3.40 -9.12
C HIS A 7 2.82 -3.46 -8.50
N THR A 8 3.50 -2.31 -8.45
CA THR A 8 4.85 -2.21 -7.88
C THR A 8 4.91 -1.07 -6.88
N LEU A 9 5.67 -1.28 -5.81
CA LEU A 9 6.01 -0.29 -4.80
C LEU A 9 7.52 -0.04 -4.79
N ALA A 10 7.94 1.21 -4.87
CA ALA A 10 9.33 1.63 -4.72
C ALA A 10 9.48 2.54 -3.50
N LEU A 11 10.57 2.31 -2.75
CA LEU A 11 11.00 3.17 -1.66
C LEU A 11 12.26 3.89 -2.12
N LYS A 12 12.24 5.21 -2.08
CA LYS A 12 13.44 6.04 -2.28
C LYS A 12 14.20 6.20 -0.96
N GLN A 13 15.50 6.53 -1.06
CA GLN A 13 16.36 6.78 0.11
C GLN A 13 15.86 7.94 1.00
N ASP A 14 15.11 8.89 0.45
CA ASP A 14 14.49 10.00 1.19
C ASP A 14 13.26 9.58 2.02
N GLY A 15 12.91 8.29 2.02
CA GLY A 15 11.75 7.76 2.74
C GLY A 15 10.43 7.95 2.01
N THR A 16 10.42 8.37 0.73
CA THR A 16 9.19 8.48 -0.06
C THR A 16 8.81 7.15 -0.71
N LEU A 17 7.53 6.78 -0.58
CA LEU A 17 6.93 5.62 -1.23
C LEU A 17 6.27 6.05 -2.54
N TRP A 18 6.57 5.33 -3.60
CA TRP A 18 5.98 5.49 -4.93
C TRP A 18 5.35 4.19 -5.40
N ALA A 19 4.21 4.27 -6.09
CA ALA A 19 3.49 3.12 -6.62
C ALA A 19 3.11 3.33 -8.10
N TRP A 20 2.98 2.23 -8.84
CA TRP A 20 2.46 2.22 -10.22
C TRP A 20 1.94 0.83 -10.61
N GLY A 21 1.24 0.74 -11.73
CA GLY A 21 0.67 -0.47 -12.29
C GLY A 21 -0.85 -0.56 -12.12
N SER A 22 -1.34 -1.79 -11.99
CA SER A 22 -2.77 -2.09 -11.79
C SER A 22 -3.26 -1.58 -10.44
N ASN A 23 -4.48 -1.03 -10.41
CA ASN A 23 -5.06 -0.47 -9.19
C ASN A 23 -6.52 -0.91 -8.93
N PHE A 24 -6.97 -2.03 -9.49
CA PHE A 24 -8.40 -2.41 -9.42
C PHE A 24 -8.95 -2.51 -7.99
N TYR A 25 -8.09 -2.87 -7.03
CA TYR A 25 -8.44 -2.99 -5.61
C TYR A 25 -7.91 -1.84 -4.75
N GLY A 26 -7.39 -0.77 -5.37
CA GLY A 26 -6.80 0.35 -4.63
C GLY A 26 -5.38 0.10 -4.10
N ALA A 27 -4.69 -0.95 -4.59
CA ALA A 27 -3.35 -1.35 -4.14
C ALA A 27 -2.23 -0.31 -4.34
N LEU A 28 -2.48 0.76 -5.10
CA LEU A 28 -1.56 1.89 -5.22
C LEU A 28 -1.69 2.89 -4.07
N GLY A 29 -2.82 2.93 -3.35
CA GLY A 29 -2.99 3.79 -2.18
C GLY A 29 -3.22 5.27 -2.49
N ASP A 30 -3.51 5.62 -3.75
CA ASP A 30 -3.68 7.02 -4.20
C ASP A 30 -5.12 7.55 -4.05
N GLY A 31 -5.97 6.85 -3.31
CA GLY A 31 -7.38 7.18 -3.13
C GLY A 31 -8.27 6.79 -4.31
N SER A 32 -7.74 6.11 -5.32
CA SER A 32 -8.49 5.67 -6.50
C SER A 32 -8.42 4.15 -6.72
N THR A 33 -9.21 3.65 -7.66
CA THR A 33 -9.08 2.30 -8.23
C THR A 33 -8.61 2.31 -9.68
N THR A 34 -8.07 3.45 -10.12
CA THR A 34 -7.63 3.67 -11.51
C THR A 34 -6.15 3.28 -11.64
N SER A 35 -5.85 2.42 -12.60
CA SER A 35 -4.47 2.00 -12.89
C SER A 35 -3.59 3.20 -13.26
N ARG A 36 -2.33 3.18 -12.81
CA ARG A 36 -1.36 4.25 -13.07
C ARG A 36 -0.19 3.70 -13.88
N PRO A 37 -0.06 4.06 -15.17
CA PRO A 37 1.12 3.69 -15.94
C PRO A 37 2.38 4.50 -15.53
N THR A 38 2.20 5.54 -14.70
CA THR A 38 3.25 6.41 -14.18
C THR A 38 3.31 6.33 -12.66
N LEU A 39 4.44 6.74 -12.09
CA LEU A 39 4.65 6.80 -10.65
C LEU A 39 3.65 7.76 -9.98
N VAL A 40 3.06 7.33 -8.87
CA VAL A 40 2.31 8.18 -7.93
C VAL A 40 2.94 8.09 -6.54
N GLN A 41 3.10 9.22 -5.86
CA GLN A 41 3.60 9.25 -4.48
C GLN A 41 2.45 8.95 -3.52
N VAL A 42 2.69 8.10 -2.52
CA VAL A 42 1.64 7.58 -1.63
C VAL A 42 1.88 7.98 -0.18
N LEU A 43 3.08 7.74 0.33
CA LEU A 43 3.48 8.00 1.71
C LEU A 43 4.90 8.58 1.79
N THR A 44 5.21 9.15 2.94
CA THR A 44 6.54 9.63 3.31
C THR A 44 6.98 8.98 4.63
N GLN A 45 8.25 9.16 5.01
CA GLN A 45 8.82 8.59 6.23
C GLN A 45 8.68 7.06 6.28
N VAL A 46 8.76 6.39 5.13
CA VAL A 46 8.69 4.93 5.02
C VAL A 46 10.08 4.33 5.20
N SER A 47 10.16 3.23 5.95
CA SER A 47 11.41 2.49 6.21
C SER A 47 11.42 1.11 5.54
N ALA A 48 10.26 0.48 5.36
CA ALA A 48 10.14 -0.81 4.70
C ALA A 48 8.82 -0.97 3.93
N LEU A 49 8.83 -1.84 2.92
CA LEU A 49 7.69 -2.16 2.06
C LEU A 49 7.47 -3.66 1.97
N ALA A 50 6.21 -4.07 1.85
CA ALA A 50 5.83 -5.39 1.37
C ALA A 50 4.61 -5.27 0.46
N ALA A 51 4.44 -6.24 -0.43
CA ALA A 51 3.29 -6.32 -1.32
C ALA A 51 2.79 -7.77 -1.35
N GLY A 52 1.49 -7.94 -1.22
CA GLY A 52 0.80 -9.19 -1.56
C GLY A 52 0.29 -9.14 -3.00
N TYR A 53 -0.55 -10.12 -3.38
CA TYR A 53 -1.09 -10.17 -4.75
C TYR A 53 -1.80 -8.86 -5.15
N HIS A 54 -2.71 -8.37 -4.31
CA HIS A 54 -3.54 -7.19 -4.58
C HIS A 54 -3.63 -6.21 -3.40
N HIS A 55 -2.73 -6.33 -2.42
CA HIS A 55 -2.63 -5.41 -1.29
C HIS A 55 -1.18 -5.03 -1.03
N SER A 56 -1.00 -3.95 -0.28
CA SER A 56 0.26 -3.27 -0.05
C SER A 56 0.43 -2.97 1.43
N LEU A 57 1.68 -3.01 1.89
CA LEU A 57 2.07 -2.73 3.27
C LEU A 57 3.26 -1.77 3.28
N ALA A 58 3.25 -0.83 4.23
CA ALA A 58 4.39 0.03 4.52
C ALA A 58 4.61 0.18 6.02
N LEU A 59 5.86 0.04 6.44
CA LEU A 59 6.30 0.39 7.79
C LEU A 59 6.90 1.80 7.74
N THR A 60 6.42 2.69 8.58
CA THR A 60 6.99 4.03 8.72
C THR A 60 8.14 4.04 9.75
N GLN A 61 8.98 5.07 9.69
CA GLN A 61 10.15 5.22 10.55
C GLN A 61 9.80 5.35 12.05
N ASP A 62 8.60 5.82 12.36
CA ASP A 62 8.03 5.87 13.72
C ASP A 62 7.44 4.53 14.19
N GLY A 63 7.54 3.48 13.38
CA GLY A 63 7.08 2.13 13.71
C GLY A 63 5.60 1.87 13.42
N ALA A 64 4.86 2.80 12.81
CA ALA A 64 3.48 2.53 12.40
C ALA A 64 3.43 1.63 11.15
N LEU A 65 2.53 0.64 11.18
CA LEU A 65 2.24 -0.22 10.03
C LEU A 65 1.00 0.30 9.31
N TRP A 66 1.11 0.44 7.99
CA TRP A 66 0.03 0.87 7.10
C TRP A 66 -0.27 -0.23 6.09
N ALA A 67 -1.54 -0.41 5.78
CA ALA A 67 -2.03 -1.36 4.80
C ALA A 67 -3.06 -0.72 3.86
N TRP A 68 -3.11 -1.15 2.60
CA TRP A 68 -4.16 -0.78 1.64
C TRP A 68 -4.27 -1.80 0.51
N GLY A 69 -5.34 -1.71 -0.28
CA GLY A 69 -5.65 -2.62 -1.37
C GLY A 69 -6.77 -3.60 -1.04
N HIS A 70 -6.71 -4.79 -1.65
CA HIS A 70 -7.68 -5.87 -1.51
C HIS A 70 -7.76 -6.40 -0.07
N ASN A 71 -8.97 -6.53 0.46
CA ASN A 71 -9.21 -6.89 1.86
C ASN A 71 -10.27 -7.98 2.09
N SER A 72 -10.67 -8.76 1.08
CA SER A 72 -11.75 -9.76 1.26
C SER A 72 -11.51 -10.79 2.37
N GLU A 73 -10.24 -11.02 2.73
CA GLU A 73 -9.81 -11.98 3.75
C GLU A 73 -9.26 -11.29 5.00
N GLY A 74 -9.46 -9.97 5.14
CA GLY A 74 -8.90 -9.20 6.24
C GLY A 74 -7.40 -8.96 6.14
N GLN A 75 -6.82 -8.98 4.92
CA GLN A 75 -5.38 -8.80 4.69
C GLN A 75 -4.84 -7.48 5.28
N LEU A 76 -5.69 -6.48 5.45
CA LEU A 76 -5.28 -5.15 5.92
C LEU A 76 -5.18 -5.05 7.46
N GLY A 77 -5.75 -6.00 8.21
CA GLY A 77 -5.70 -5.98 9.68
C GLY A 77 -6.34 -4.74 10.31
N ASP A 78 -7.26 -4.07 9.61
CA ASP A 78 -7.94 -2.85 10.08
C ASP A 78 -9.28 -3.14 10.80
N GLY A 79 -9.54 -4.41 11.11
CA GLY A 79 -10.79 -4.87 11.71
C GLY A 79 -11.95 -4.97 10.72
N THR A 80 -11.70 -4.79 9.42
CA THR A 80 -12.71 -4.90 8.37
C THR A 80 -12.29 -5.89 7.27
N ILE A 81 -13.22 -6.17 6.36
CA ILE A 81 -12.98 -6.99 5.15
C ILE A 81 -13.23 -6.20 3.86
N GLY A 82 -13.31 -4.87 3.95
CA GLY A 82 -13.55 -3.98 2.81
C GLY A 82 -12.24 -3.44 2.24
N ASP A 83 -12.13 -3.41 0.91
CA ASP A 83 -10.96 -2.86 0.22
C ASP A 83 -10.70 -1.40 0.61
N ARG A 84 -9.43 -1.00 0.62
CA ARG A 84 -9.02 0.38 0.94
C ARG A 84 -8.18 0.95 -0.20
N SER A 85 -8.65 2.03 -0.82
CA SER A 85 -7.87 2.77 -1.82
C SER A 85 -6.91 3.79 -1.22
N THR A 86 -6.97 4.03 0.09
CA THR A 86 -6.01 4.85 0.84
C THR A 86 -5.36 4.02 1.95
N PRO A 87 -4.09 4.29 2.30
CA PRO A 87 -3.44 3.70 3.46
C PRO A 87 -4.29 3.83 4.72
N VAL A 88 -4.54 2.71 5.38
CA VAL A 88 -5.13 2.65 6.71
C VAL A 88 -4.08 2.13 7.69
N ARG A 89 -4.08 2.67 8.90
CA ARG A 89 -3.17 2.24 9.95
C ARG A 89 -3.65 0.92 10.53
N VAL A 90 -2.75 -0.07 10.56
CA VAL A 90 -2.99 -1.35 11.23
C VAL A 90 -2.94 -1.11 12.74
N GLN A 91 -3.94 -1.63 13.46
CA GLN A 91 -4.00 -1.50 14.91
C GLN A 91 -3.33 -2.70 15.57
N TRP A 92 -2.47 -2.44 16.53
CA TRP A 92 -1.94 -3.48 17.41
C TRP A 92 -2.93 -3.70 18.57
N PRO A 93 -3.02 -4.94 19.11
CA PRO A 93 -3.72 -5.19 20.36
C PRO A 93 -3.12 -4.42 21.55
#